data_AF-A0A1G5XV98-F1
#
_entry.id   AF-A0A1G5XV98-F1
#
_cell.length_a   1.000
_cell.length_b   1.000
_cell.length_c   1.000
_cell.angle_alpha   90.00
_cell.angle_beta   90.00
_cell.angle_gamma   90.00
#
_symmetry.space_group_name_H-M   'P 1'
#
loop_
_entity.id
_entity.type
_entity.pdbx_description
1 polymer ?
#
loop_
_entity_poly.entity_id
_entity_poly.type
_entity_poly.pdbx_seq_one_letter_code
_entity_poly.pdbx_strand_id
1 'polypeptide(L)'
;MKKIVVLALTGLMIMSSMGCASDNKEKEADIEFESIEANTQISFDDDFTDGSTEFATGSSTEELTNEGKKASKEGNELFQQFLNDELTVNGSKFTEIFAEGIDFDGIPRAYYIDLDEDGEDELLVDGFYYGWEIYDIIDGEVKHIDGGCGTADNVSIKKGNGHYYVAHTDFMHSGRKFMELVRFDEKGEVIETIYIIAIYEGQDDYDENSTFYYYEGDIENAYDDANLITMKQYDDYMDSYVSLEESEYKSAWEE
;
A
#
# COMPACT_ATOMS: atom_id res chain seq x y z
N MET A 1 -29.51 5.04 55.48
CA MET A 1 -29.87 4.48 54.15
C MET A 1 -29.23 5.36 53.09
N LYS A 2 -28.04 4.99 52.61
CA LYS A 2 -27.32 5.72 51.54
C LYS A 2 -27.44 4.90 50.26
N LYS A 3 -28.00 5.50 49.22
CA LYS A 3 -28.19 4.89 47.90
C LYS A 3 -26.85 4.88 47.18
N ILE A 4 -26.39 3.71 46.75
CA ILE A 4 -25.27 3.54 45.83
C ILE A 4 -25.87 3.68 44.43
N VAL A 5 -25.44 4.71 43.71
CA VAL A 5 -25.73 4.88 42.28
C VAL A 5 -24.65 4.12 41.52
N VAL A 6 -25.05 3.05 40.83
CA VAL A 6 -24.19 2.36 39.87
C VAL A 6 -24.26 3.17 38.58
N LEU A 7 -23.16 3.84 38.23
CA LEU A 7 -22.99 4.49 36.93
C LEU A 7 -22.68 3.39 35.92
N ALA A 8 -23.60 3.11 35.01
CA ALA A 8 -23.33 2.32 33.82
C ALA A 8 -22.53 3.19 32.85
N LEU A 9 -21.25 2.86 32.65
CA LEU A 9 -20.45 3.42 31.56
C LEU A 9 -20.84 2.67 30.28
N THR A 10 -21.79 3.23 29.53
CA THR A 10 -21.97 2.86 28.12
C THR A 10 -20.86 3.53 27.32
N GLY A 11 -19.89 2.74 26.87
CA GLY A 11 -18.86 3.17 25.93
C GLY A 11 -19.52 3.58 24.61
N LEU A 12 -19.44 4.87 24.32
CA LEU A 12 -19.85 5.46 23.05
C LEU A 12 -18.70 5.22 22.08
N MET A 13 -18.84 4.26 21.16
CA MET A 13 -17.94 4.16 19.99
C MET A 13 -18.18 5.41 19.14
N ILE A 14 -17.15 6.25 19.03
CA ILE A 14 -17.11 7.34 18.07
C ILE A 14 -16.69 6.72 16.75
N MET A 15 -17.66 6.48 15.86
CA MET A 15 -17.37 6.20 14.46
C MET A 15 -17.03 7.54 13.80
N SER A 16 -15.76 7.75 13.45
CA SER A 16 -15.33 8.84 12.59
C SER A 16 -15.58 8.45 11.13
N SER A 17 -16.78 8.73 10.64
CA SER A 17 -17.04 8.80 9.20
C SER A 17 -16.50 10.14 8.67
N MET A 18 -15.29 10.16 8.09
CA MET A 18 -14.85 11.30 7.28
C MET A 18 -15.49 11.18 5.90
N GLY A 19 -16.67 11.80 5.78
CA GLY A 19 -17.28 12.08 4.49
C GLY A 19 -16.63 13.30 3.86
N CYS A 20 -16.14 13.15 2.63
CA CYS A 20 -15.88 14.26 1.73
C CYS A 20 -17.21 14.88 1.30
N ALA A 21 -17.59 15.97 1.95
CA ALA A 21 -18.53 16.94 1.41
C ALA A 21 -18.17 18.32 1.97
N SER A 22 -17.47 19.13 1.16
CA SER A 22 -17.43 20.58 1.37
C SER A 22 -18.02 21.27 0.15
N ASP A 23 -19.15 21.93 0.40
CA ASP A 23 -19.80 22.85 -0.51
C ASP A 23 -18.88 24.04 -0.84
N ASN A 24 -18.80 24.34 -2.14
CA ASN A 24 -18.24 25.54 -2.73
C ASN A 24 -18.66 26.84 -2.01
N LYS A 25 -17.69 27.65 -1.62
CA LYS A 25 -17.77 29.12 -1.74
C LYS A 25 -16.42 29.72 -2.14
N GLU A 26 -16.47 30.37 -3.30
CA GLU A 26 -15.45 31.21 -3.92
C GLU A 26 -14.71 32.12 -2.94
N LYS A 27 -13.38 32.20 -3.12
CA LYS A 27 -12.61 33.44 -3.04
C LYS A 27 -11.34 33.30 -3.87
N GLU A 28 -11.34 33.99 -5.01
CA GLU A 28 -10.14 34.29 -5.79
C GLU A 28 -9.10 34.98 -4.89
N ALA A 29 -7.85 34.51 -4.98
CA ALA A 29 -6.68 35.28 -4.63
C ALA A 29 -5.62 35.01 -5.70
N ASP A 30 -5.38 36.01 -6.54
CA ASP A 30 -4.26 36.07 -7.45
C ASP A 30 -2.95 35.89 -6.67
N ILE A 31 -2.16 34.89 -7.02
CA ILE A 31 -0.75 34.81 -6.62
C ILE A 31 0.09 34.88 -7.90
N GLU A 32 0.68 36.06 -8.12
CA GLU A 32 1.75 36.24 -9.10
C GLU A 32 2.95 35.37 -8.68
N PHE A 33 3.34 34.42 -9.53
CA PHE A 33 4.62 33.71 -9.38
C PHE A 33 5.71 34.49 -10.14
N GLU A 34 6.58 35.15 -9.37
CA GLU A 34 7.87 35.63 -9.87
C GLU A 34 8.77 34.42 -10.15
N SER A 35 9.20 34.29 -11.40
CA SER A 35 10.19 33.32 -11.85
C SER A 35 11.55 33.61 -11.21
N ILE A 36 12.07 32.69 -10.39
CA ILE A 36 13.46 32.74 -9.92
C ILE A 36 14.29 31.84 -10.84
N GLU A 37 15.05 32.45 -11.75
CA GLU A 37 16.17 31.81 -12.43
C GLU A 37 17.31 31.56 -11.42
N ALA A 38 17.55 30.31 -11.05
CA ALA A 38 18.72 29.92 -10.29
C ALA A 38 19.80 29.39 -11.23
N ASN A 39 20.68 30.29 -11.68
CA ASN A 39 21.95 29.93 -12.28
C ASN A 39 23.05 30.35 -11.30
N THR A 40 23.74 29.41 -10.66
CA THR A 40 25.18 29.52 -10.32
C THR A 40 25.74 28.14 -9.96
N GLN A 41 26.82 27.81 -10.67
CA GLN A 41 27.70 26.66 -10.58
C GLN A 41 28.24 26.40 -9.17
N ILE A 42 28.26 25.13 -8.77
CA ILE A 42 29.24 24.62 -7.80
C ILE A 42 29.99 23.47 -8.48
N SER A 43 31.29 23.70 -8.69
CA SER A 43 32.28 22.76 -9.18
C SER A 43 32.50 21.63 -8.18
N PHE A 44 32.43 20.38 -8.62
CA PHE A 44 32.98 19.25 -7.89
C PHE A 44 34.02 18.54 -8.77
N ASP A 45 35.22 18.41 -8.20
CA ASP A 45 36.39 17.77 -8.79
C ASP A 45 36.11 16.28 -9.07
N ASP A 46 36.53 15.84 -10.25
CA ASP A 46 36.63 14.45 -10.68
C ASP A 46 37.55 13.65 -9.73
N ASP A 47 37.04 12.58 -9.13
CA ASP A 47 37.86 11.38 -8.89
C ASP A 47 37.03 10.14 -9.26
N PHE A 48 37.39 9.57 -10.40
CA PHE A 48 36.77 8.42 -11.02
C PHE A 48 37.54 7.18 -10.57
N THR A 49 37.00 6.43 -9.61
CA THR A 49 37.44 5.05 -9.36
C THR A 49 36.34 4.07 -9.77
N ASP A 50 36.58 3.49 -10.94
CA ASP A 50 36.00 2.29 -11.51
C ASP A 50 35.82 1.18 -10.46
N GLY A 51 34.58 0.72 -10.31
CA GLY A 51 34.18 -0.34 -9.41
C GLY A 51 32.89 -0.96 -9.92
N SER A 52 33.02 -1.83 -10.92
CA SER A 52 31.95 -2.69 -11.40
C SER A 52 31.31 -3.47 -10.25
N THR A 53 30.14 -3.06 -9.79
CA THR A 53 29.28 -3.86 -8.93
C THR A 53 28.49 -4.82 -9.81
N GLU A 54 28.92 -6.08 -9.81
CA GLU A 54 28.12 -7.20 -10.29
C GLU A 54 26.80 -7.22 -9.51
N PHE A 55 25.69 -7.00 -10.22
CA PHE A 55 24.35 -7.31 -9.71
C PHE A 55 24.28 -8.83 -9.49
N ALA A 56 24.43 -9.25 -8.24
CA ALA A 56 24.08 -10.59 -7.83
C ALA A 56 22.54 -10.68 -7.80
N THR A 57 21.96 -11.19 -8.88
CA THR A 57 20.64 -11.84 -8.85
C THR A 57 20.72 -13.06 -7.93
N GLY A 58 20.59 -12.82 -6.63
CA GLY A 58 20.30 -13.83 -5.63
C GLY A 58 18.79 -13.92 -5.49
N SER A 59 18.18 -14.91 -6.12
CA SER A 59 16.92 -15.46 -5.61
C SER A 59 17.27 -16.13 -4.28
N SER A 60 17.22 -15.35 -3.21
CA SER A 60 17.36 -15.84 -1.85
C SER A 60 16.06 -16.53 -1.50
N THR A 61 15.94 -17.82 -1.83
CA THR A 61 14.96 -18.67 -1.16
C THR A 61 15.50 -18.90 0.24
N GLU A 62 15.18 -18.00 1.17
CA GLU A 62 15.47 -18.26 2.58
C GLU A 62 14.72 -19.51 3.00
N GLU A 63 15.48 -20.50 3.46
CA GLU A 63 14.91 -21.79 3.83
C GLU A 63 14.17 -21.60 5.17
N LEU A 64 12.83 -21.48 5.11
CA LEU A 64 11.97 -21.29 6.28
C LEU A 64 12.36 -22.26 7.41
N THR A 65 12.45 -21.72 8.63
CA THR A 65 12.69 -22.52 9.84
C THR A 65 11.54 -23.52 10.06
N ASN A 66 11.77 -24.56 10.86
CA ASN A 66 10.69 -25.50 11.19
C ASN A 66 9.53 -24.84 11.96
N GLU A 67 9.80 -23.73 12.65
CA GLU A 67 8.78 -22.95 13.35
C GLU A 67 7.99 -22.08 12.37
N GLY A 68 8.64 -21.38 11.44
CA GLY A 68 7.96 -20.63 10.36
C GLY A 68 7.11 -21.53 9.46
N LYS A 69 7.64 -22.71 9.07
CA LYS A 69 6.87 -23.73 8.32
C LYS A 69 5.60 -24.19 9.07
N LYS A 70 5.61 -24.17 10.40
CA LYS A 70 4.45 -24.55 11.21
C LYS A 70 3.45 -23.40 11.31
N ALA A 71 3.93 -22.17 11.53
CA ALA A 71 3.10 -20.96 11.55
C ALA A 71 2.36 -20.78 10.22
N SER A 72 3.08 -20.74 9.09
CA SER A 72 2.49 -20.67 7.74
C SER A 72 1.45 -21.77 7.49
N LYS A 73 1.66 -23.00 7.99
CA LYS A 73 0.66 -24.07 7.85
C LYS A 73 -0.60 -23.83 8.69
N GLU A 74 -0.44 -23.36 9.93
CA GLU A 74 -1.56 -23.08 10.83
C GLU A 74 -2.36 -21.84 10.36
N GLY A 75 -1.69 -20.80 9.87
CA GLY A 75 -2.33 -19.62 9.28
C GLY A 75 -3.11 -19.95 7.99
N ASN A 76 -2.49 -20.72 7.09
CA ASN A 76 -3.15 -21.21 5.88
C ASN A 76 -4.45 -22.00 6.18
N GLU A 77 -4.51 -22.76 7.29
CA GLU A 77 -5.74 -23.46 7.70
C GLU A 77 -6.87 -22.50 8.13
N LEU A 78 -6.56 -21.35 8.71
CA LEU A 78 -7.54 -20.32 9.07
C LEU A 78 -8.04 -19.55 7.83
N PHE A 79 -7.14 -19.22 6.90
CA PHE A 79 -7.52 -18.63 5.62
C PHE A 79 -8.42 -19.56 4.81
N GLN A 80 -8.14 -20.87 4.79
CA GLN A 80 -9.03 -21.83 4.14
C GLN A 80 -10.43 -21.86 4.78
N GLN A 81 -10.54 -21.76 6.11
CA GLN A 81 -11.86 -21.66 6.75
C GLN A 81 -12.58 -20.38 6.35
N PHE A 82 -11.87 -19.26 6.21
CA PHE A 82 -12.45 -18.01 5.74
C PHE A 82 -12.94 -18.12 4.29
N LEU A 83 -12.08 -18.57 3.37
CA LEU A 83 -12.38 -18.76 1.94
C LEU A 83 -13.57 -19.72 1.71
N ASN A 84 -13.80 -20.67 2.61
CA ASN A 84 -14.91 -21.64 2.57
C ASN A 84 -16.17 -21.20 3.34
N ASP A 85 -16.27 -19.93 3.76
CA ASP A 85 -17.36 -19.38 4.58
C ASP A 85 -17.55 -20.07 5.96
N GLU A 86 -16.55 -20.80 6.46
CA GLU A 86 -16.58 -21.46 7.77
C GLU A 86 -16.16 -20.52 8.90
N LEU A 87 -15.37 -19.50 8.58
CA LEU A 87 -14.95 -18.41 9.47
C LEU A 87 -15.49 -17.06 8.98
N THR A 88 -15.74 -16.14 9.91
CA THR A 88 -16.16 -14.77 9.60
C THR A 88 -15.07 -13.77 9.94
N VAL A 89 -14.82 -12.80 9.07
CA VAL A 89 -13.95 -11.65 9.31
C VAL A 89 -14.83 -10.42 9.45
N ASN A 90 -14.62 -9.62 10.52
CA ASN A 90 -15.44 -8.46 10.84
C ASN A 90 -16.97 -8.73 10.86
N GLY A 91 -17.36 -9.97 11.19
CA GLY A 91 -18.75 -10.40 11.28
C GLY A 91 -19.39 -10.86 9.96
N SER A 92 -18.63 -10.90 8.87
CA SER A 92 -19.10 -11.33 7.54
C SER A 92 -18.32 -12.54 7.02
N LYS A 93 -19.01 -13.39 6.27
CA LYS A 93 -18.41 -14.50 5.52
C LYS A 93 -17.69 -14.00 4.26
N PHE A 94 -16.82 -14.81 3.68
CA PHE A 94 -16.10 -14.46 2.45
C PHE A 94 -17.07 -14.13 1.30
N THR A 95 -18.07 -14.97 1.05
CA THR A 95 -19.05 -14.72 -0.03
C THR A 95 -19.91 -13.48 0.20
N GLU A 96 -20.04 -13.03 1.44
CA GLU A 96 -20.75 -11.79 1.77
C GLU A 96 -19.89 -10.56 1.50
N ILE A 97 -18.59 -10.63 1.82
CA ILE A 97 -17.62 -9.54 1.56
C ILE A 97 -17.45 -9.34 0.04
N PHE A 98 -17.31 -10.44 -0.72
CA PHE A 98 -17.03 -10.39 -2.16
C PHE A 98 -18.27 -10.60 -3.04
N ALA A 99 -19.48 -10.42 -2.49
CA ALA A 99 -20.74 -10.73 -3.18
C ALA A 99 -20.86 -10.06 -4.55
N GLU A 100 -20.48 -8.78 -4.66
CA GLU A 100 -20.57 -8.03 -5.92
C GLU A 100 -19.63 -8.57 -6.99
N GLY A 101 -18.37 -8.85 -6.63
CA GLY A 101 -17.40 -9.47 -7.53
C GLY A 101 -17.86 -10.86 -7.97
N ILE A 102 -18.39 -11.65 -7.03
CA ILE A 102 -18.93 -13.00 -7.30
C ILE A 102 -20.09 -12.97 -8.28
N ASP A 103 -21.02 -12.02 -8.12
CA ASP A 103 -22.16 -11.87 -9.02
C ASP A 103 -21.74 -11.44 -10.43
N PHE A 104 -20.62 -10.71 -10.55
CA PHE A 104 -20.13 -10.18 -11.83
C PHE A 104 -19.19 -11.14 -12.57
N ASP A 105 -18.15 -11.65 -11.91
CA ASP A 105 -17.06 -12.45 -12.53
C ASP A 105 -16.82 -13.82 -11.86
N GLY A 106 -17.62 -14.18 -10.85
CA GLY A 106 -17.46 -15.41 -10.09
C GLY A 106 -16.47 -15.29 -8.93
N ILE A 107 -16.08 -16.43 -8.37
CA ILE A 107 -15.23 -16.49 -7.18
C ILE A 107 -13.89 -15.77 -7.46
N PRO A 108 -13.50 -14.76 -6.66
CA PRO A 108 -12.29 -14.00 -6.92
C PRO A 108 -11.05 -14.87 -6.74
N ARG A 109 -9.97 -14.52 -7.44
CA ARG A 109 -8.69 -15.19 -7.28
C ARG A 109 -8.15 -14.89 -5.88
N ALA A 110 -7.45 -15.85 -5.30
CA ALA A 110 -6.85 -15.71 -3.99
C ALA A 110 -5.47 -16.35 -3.97
N TYR A 111 -4.53 -15.73 -3.28
CA TYR A 111 -3.13 -16.11 -3.27
C TYR A 111 -2.51 -15.94 -1.88
N TYR A 112 -1.42 -16.67 -1.65
CA TYR A 112 -0.57 -16.60 -0.48
C TYR A 112 0.79 -16.00 -0.83
N ILE A 113 1.28 -15.14 0.05
CA ILE A 113 2.64 -14.58 0.01
C ILE A 113 3.06 -14.16 1.42
N ASP A 114 4.31 -14.42 1.79
CA ASP A 114 4.97 -13.86 2.97
C ASP A 114 5.35 -12.39 2.66
N LEU A 115 4.43 -11.48 2.96
CA LEU A 115 4.45 -10.05 2.60
C LEU A 115 5.30 -9.24 3.58
N ASP A 116 5.21 -9.55 4.88
CA ASP A 116 5.94 -8.85 5.94
C ASP A 116 7.30 -9.49 6.30
N GLU A 117 7.60 -10.64 5.69
CA GLU A 117 8.86 -11.37 5.81
C GLU A 117 9.05 -12.05 7.19
N ASP A 118 7.95 -12.38 7.88
CA ASP A 118 7.97 -13.05 9.19
C ASP A 118 7.96 -14.59 9.11
N GLY A 119 7.72 -15.15 7.91
CA GLY A 119 7.67 -16.58 7.63
C GLY A 119 6.29 -17.23 7.76
N GLU A 120 5.25 -16.45 8.04
CA GLU A 120 3.85 -16.74 7.76
C GLU A 120 3.47 -16.26 6.36
N ASP A 121 2.39 -16.80 5.76
CA ASP A 121 1.89 -16.29 4.48
C ASP A 121 0.67 -15.39 4.77
N GLU A 122 0.61 -14.18 4.23
CA GLU A 122 -0.62 -13.38 4.14
C GLU A 122 -1.52 -13.89 3.01
N LEU A 123 -2.82 -13.61 3.13
CA LEU A 123 -3.82 -13.88 2.10
C LEU A 123 -4.13 -12.63 1.29
N LEU A 124 -3.92 -12.70 -0.02
CA LEU A 124 -4.36 -11.72 -1.00
C LEU A 124 -5.62 -12.22 -1.72
N VAL A 125 -6.68 -11.40 -1.77
CA VAL A 125 -7.90 -11.68 -2.54
C VAL A 125 -8.08 -10.61 -3.61
N ASP A 126 -8.28 -11.02 -4.86
CA ASP A 126 -8.48 -10.13 -6.00
C ASP A 126 -9.83 -9.42 -5.88
N GLY A 127 -9.81 -8.20 -5.36
CA GLY A 127 -10.97 -7.35 -5.20
C GLY A 127 -11.44 -6.79 -6.54
N PHE A 128 -12.76 -6.82 -6.76
CA PHE A 128 -13.35 -6.53 -8.06
C PHE A 128 -13.03 -5.12 -8.62
N TYR A 129 -12.91 -4.11 -7.77
CA TYR A 129 -12.72 -2.72 -8.21
C TYR A 129 -11.32 -2.15 -7.93
N TYR A 130 -10.71 -2.50 -6.80
CA TYR A 130 -9.61 -1.73 -6.24
C TYR A 130 -8.33 -2.55 -6.01
N GLY A 131 -8.20 -3.69 -6.70
CA GLY A 131 -7.02 -4.54 -6.59
C GLY A 131 -7.10 -5.45 -5.37
N TRP A 132 -5.98 -5.69 -4.69
CA TRP A 132 -5.93 -6.67 -3.60
C TRP A 132 -6.68 -6.21 -2.34
N GLU A 133 -7.40 -7.15 -1.73
CA GLU A 133 -7.77 -7.13 -0.31
C GLU A 133 -6.80 -8.05 0.44
N ILE A 134 -6.20 -7.55 1.52
CA ILE A 134 -5.06 -8.18 2.20
C ILE A 134 -5.46 -8.58 3.61
N TYR A 135 -5.19 -9.84 3.97
CA TYR A 135 -5.51 -10.41 5.27
C TYR A 135 -4.29 -11.10 5.88
N ASP A 136 -4.21 -11.04 7.20
CA ASP A 136 -3.11 -11.56 8.03
C ASP A 136 -3.69 -12.27 9.27
N ILE A 137 -2.92 -13.16 9.91
CA ILE A 137 -3.26 -13.84 11.16
C ILE A 137 -2.59 -13.15 12.35
N ILE A 138 -3.27 -12.15 12.89
CA ILE A 138 -2.76 -11.42 14.05
C ILE A 138 -3.43 -11.95 15.32
N ASP A 139 -2.62 -12.41 16.27
CA ASP A 139 -3.08 -13.04 17.53
C ASP A 139 -3.95 -14.30 17.32
N GLY A 140 -3.74 -15.02 16.21
CA GLY A 140 -4.49 -16.24 15.88
C GLY A 140 -5.88 -16.00 15.30
N GLU A 141 -6.17 -14.78 14.84
CA GLU A 141 -7.41 -14.39 14.17
C GLU A 141 -7.12 -13.81 12.79
N VAL A 142 -7.94 -14.16 11.79
CA VAL A 142 -7.88 -13.55 10.47
C VAL A 142 -8.32 -12.08 10.58
N LYS A 143 -7.43 -11.15 10.24
CA LYS A 143 -7.69 -9.71 10.20
C LYS A 143 -7.46 -9.18 8.79
N HIS A 144 -8.33 -8.27 8.37
CA HIS A 144 -8.09 -7.45 7.19
C HIS A 144 -7.11 -6.33 7.59
N ILE A 145 -5.98 -6.24 6.90
CA ILE A 145 -4.92 -5.27 7.22
C ILE A 145 -4.84 -4.14 6.22
N ASP A 146 -5.18 -4.40 4.96
CA ASP A 146 -5.13 -3.39 3.91
C ASP A 146 -6.00 -3.75 2.71
N GLY A 147 -6.36 -2.76 1.90
CA GLY A 147 -7.14 -2.93 0.68
C GLY A 147 -7.47 -1.61 0.00
N GLY A 148 -7.73 -1.67 -1.31
CA GLY A 148 -7.96 -0.46 -2.10
C GLY A 148 -9.28 0.23 -1.79
N CYS A 149 -9.28 1.57 -1.86
CA CYS A 149 -10.46 2.34 -1.49
C CYS A 149 -10.92 3.37 -2.54
N GLY A 150 -12.19 3.28 -2.95
CA GLY A 150 -12.85 4.32 -3.73
C GLY A 150 -12.22 4.62 -5.09
N THR A 151 -12.60 5.73 -5.71
CA THR A 151 -12.40 5.95 -7.16
C THR A 151 -10.97 6.21 -7.62
N ALA A 152 -10.00 6.24 -6.72
CA ALA A 152 -8.65 6.73 -7.01
C ALA A 152 -7.54 5.81 -6.50
N ASP A 153 -7.85 4.73 -5.81
CA ASP A 153 -6.84 3.91 -5.16
C ASP A 153 -6.95 2.46 -5.64
N ASN A 154 -5.92 2.02 -6.37
CA ASN A 154 -5.76 0.63 -6.75
C ASN A 154 -4.56 0.02 -6.02
N VAL A 155 -4.79 -1.10 -5.37
CA VAL A 155 -3.80 -1.83 -4.58
C VAL A 155 -3.15 -2.93 -5.41
N SER A 156 -1.82 -2.91 -5.42
CA SER A 156 -0.96 -3.94 -6.02
C SER A 156 0.19 -4.29 -5.08
N ILE A 157 0.86 -5.44 -5.29
CA ILE A 157 2.09 -5.74 -4.55
C ILE A 157 3.29 -5.36 -5.41
N LYS A 158 4.25 -4.67 -4.80
CA LYS A 158 5.51 -4.28 -5.42
C LYS A 158 6.69 -4.88 -4.67
N LYS A 159 7.76 -5.16 -5.40
CA LYS A 159 9.05 -5.55 -4.85
C LYS A 159 10.08 -4.48 -5.15
N GLY A 160 10.81 -4.03 -4.13
CA GLY A 160 11.86 -3.01 -4.25
C GLY A 160 12.73 -3.02 -3.00
N ASN A 161 13.98 -2.59 -3.11
CA ASN A 161 14.92 -2.52 -1.97
C ASN A 161 15.06 -3.80 -1.13
N GLY A 162 14.77 -4.96 -1.73
CA GLY A 162 14.82 -6.26 -1.04
C GLY A 162 13.56 -6.63 -0.27
N HIS A 163 12.49 -5.83 -0.33
CA HIS A 163 11.25 -6.00 0.42
C HIS A 163 10.01 -6.03 -0.47
N TYR A 164 8.91 -6.52 0.08
CA TYR A 164 7.57 -6.34 -0.49
C TYR A 164 6.89 -5.10 0.08
N TYR A 165 6.09 -4.47 -0.76
CA TYR A 165 5.29 -3.29 -0.44
C TYR A 165 3.87 -3.49 -0.95
N VAL A 166 2.91 -3.06 -0.14
CA VAL A 166 1.55 -2.80 -0.61
C VAL A 166 1.55 -1.43 -1.28
N ALA A 167 1.24 -1.40 -2.57
CA ALA A 167 1.29 -0.19 -3.37
C ALA A 167 -0.11 0.31 -3.68
N HIS A 168 -0.44 1.47 -3.12
CA HIS A 168 -1.64 2.24 -3.39
C HIS A 168 -1.34 3.22 -4.52
N THR A 169 -2.10 3.13 -5.62
CA THR A 169 -1.80 3.89 -6.83
C THR A 169 -3.00 4.65 -7.36
N ASP A 170 -2.74 5.88 -7.78
CA ASP A 170 -3.63 6.70 -8.58
C ASP A 170 -2.89 7.20 -9.81
N PHE A 171 -3.09 6.50 -10.91
CA PHE A 171 -2.56 6.89 -12.21
C PHE A 171 -3.63 7.32 -13.19
N MET A 172 -4.89 7.36 -12.75
CA MET A 172 -6.05 7.57 -13.60
C MET A 172 -6.60 9.00 -13.51
N HIS A 173 -6.21 9.77 -12.49
CA HIS A 173 -6.60 11.18 -12.38
C HIS A 173 -5.69 12.10 -13.19
N SER A 174 -6.28 13.05 -13.92
CA SER A 174 -5.53 14.08 -14.64
C SER A 174 -4.84 15.03 -13.67
N GLY A 175 -3.59 15.40 -13.98
CA GLY A 175 -2.82 16.39 -13.21
C GLY A 175 -2.01 15.83 -12.04
N ARG A 176 -2.15 14.54 -11.71
CA ARG A 176 -1.33 13.87 -10.70
C ARG A 176 -1.20 12.38 -10.96
N LYS A 177 0.01 11.86 -10.76
CA LYS A 177 0.26 10.44 -10.49
C LYS A 177 0.80 10.31 -9.08
N PHE A 178 0.23 9.41 -8.28
CA PHE A 178 0.82 9.05 -6.99
C PHE A 178 0.95 7.53 -6.86
N MET A 179 2.05 7.12 -6.24
CA MET A 179 2.21 5.79 -5.68
C MET A 179 2.65 5.94 -4.22
N GLU A 180 1.88 5.32 -3.34
CA GLU A 180 2.19 5.12 -1.93
C GLU A 180 2.60 3.65 -1.76
N LEU A 181 3.72 3.41 -1.09
CA LEU A 181 4.27 2.09 -0.83
C LEU A 181 4.31 1.90 0.69
N VAL A 182 3.59 0.90 1.19
CA VAL A 182 3.41 0.63 2.62
C VAL A 182 4.04 -0.72 2.97
N ARG A 183 4.73 -0.78 4.10
CA ARG A 183 5.17 -2.03 4.72
C ARG A 183 4.54 -2.21 6.09
N PHE A 184 4.30 -3.46 6.42
CA PHE A 184 3.74 -3.90 7.68
C PHE A 184 4.77 -4.74 8.46
N ASP A 185 4.58 -4.88 9.76
CA ASP A 185 5.23 -5.90 10.59
C ASP A 185 4.27 -7.06 10.93
N GLU A 186 4.77 -8.05 11.68
CA GLU A 186 4.04 -9.25 12.20
C GLU A 186 2.76 -8.95 13.02
N LYS A 187 2.44 -7.67 13.25
CA LYS A 187 1.22 -7.23 13.97
C LYS A 187 0.26 -6.48 13.05
N GLY A 188 0.57 -6.39 11.75
CA GLY A 188 -0.11 -5.53 10.80
C GLY A 188 0.07 -4.05 11.10
N GLU A 189 1.12 -3.64 11.82
CA GLU A 189 1.41 -2.22 12.05
C GLU A 189 2.27 -1.68 10.91
N VAL A 190 1.94 -0.47 10.42
CA VAL A 190 2.74 0.19 9.38
C VAL A 190 4.11 0.57 9.94
N ILE A 191 5.18 0.07 9.30
CA ILE A 191 6.57 0.33 9.70
C ILE A 191 7.35 1.20 8.71
N GLU A 192 6.87 1.31 7.48
CA GLU A 192 7.46 2.15 6.44
C GLU A 192 6.38 2.65 5.49
N THR A 193 6.50 3.90 5.07
CA THR A 193 5.66 4.47 4.03
C THR A 193 6.48 5.37 3.13
N ILE A 194 6.38 5.16 1.81
CA ILE A 194 7.10 5.91 0.79
C ILE A 194 6.08 6.48 -0.21
N TYR A 195 6.23 7.75 -0.55
CA TYR A 195 5.43 8.43 -1.56
C TYR A 195 6.29 8.85 -2.74
N ILE A 196 5.83 8.48 -3.94
CA ILE A 196 6.42 8.87 -5.22
C ILE A 196 5.33 9.59 -6.02
N ILE A 197 5.48 10.89 -6.22
CA ILE A 197 4.41 11.75 -6.73
C ILE A 197 4.90 12.60 -7.90
N ALA A 198 4.10 12.67 -8.95
CA ALA A 198 4.24 13.65 -10.03
C ALA A 198 2.99 14.54 -10.07
N ILE A 199 3.20 15.87 -10.10
CA ILE A 199 2.16 16.90 -10.22
C ILE A 199 2.34 17.62 -11.56
N TYR A 200 1.31 17.58 -12.39
CA TYR A 200 1.31 18.07 -13.77
C TYR A 200 -0.05 18.69 -14.14
N GLU A 201 -0.57 19.57 -13.29
CA GLU A 201 -1.90 20.16 -13.42
C GLU A 201 -2.19 20.73 -14.81
N GLY A 202 -3.38 20.43 -15.34
CA GLY A 202 -3.83 20.93 -16.64
C GLY A 202 -3.22 20.21 -17.84
N GLN A 203 -2.49 19.10 -17.63
CA GLN A 203 -1.92 18.26 -18.69
C GLN A 203 -2.43 16.81 -18.58
N ASP A 204 -2.29 16.07 -19.69
CA ASP A 204 -2.68 14.65 -19.75
C ASP A 204 -1.64 13.74 -19.05
N ASP A 205 -0.36 14.11 -19.11
CA ASP A 205 0.74 13.39 -18.45
C ASP A 205 1.84 14.39 -18.00
N TYR A 206 2.78 13.92 -17.19
CA TYR A 206 3.93 14.72 -16.76
C TYR A 206 4.97 14.90 -17.87
N ASP A 207 5.71 15.99 -17.77
CA ASP A 207 6.80 16.39 -18.67
C ASP A 207 7.97 16.97 -17.86
N GLU A 208 8.99 17.51 -18.54
CA GLU A 208 10.14 18.14 -17.87
C GLU A 208 9.80 19.38 -17.03
N ASN A 209 8.60 19.95 -17.17
CA ASN A 209 8.13 21.13 -16.44
C ASN A 209 7.26 20.78 -15.24
N SER A 210 6.98 19.49 -15.04
CA SER A 210 6.18 18.97 -13.94
C SER A 210 6.97 18.96 -12.62
N THR A 211 6.27 18.84 -11.51
CA THR A 211 6.90 18.80 -10.17
C THR A 211 6.86 17.39 -9.62
N PHE A 212 7.98 16.94 -9.08
CA PHE A 212 8.15 15.56 -8.63
C PHE A 212 8.62 15.53 -7.18
N TYR A 213 8.10 14.56 -6.43
CA TYR A 213 8.35 14.41 -5.01
C TYR A 213 8.71 12.98 -4.65
N TYR A 214 9.66 12.86 -3.72
CA TYR A 214 9.94 11.65 -2.96
C TYR A 214 9.89 11.96 -1.47
N TYR A 215 9.15 11.16 -0.72
CA TYR A 215 9.01 11.35 0.72
C TYR A 215 8.85 10.01 1.43
N GLU A 216 9.48 9.91 2.61
CA GLU A 216 9.38 8.77 3.51
C GLU A 216 8.82 9.25 4.85
N GLY A 217 7.75 8.62 5.33
CA GLY A 217 7.07 8.98 6.58
C GLY A 217 5.58 9.19 6.39
N ASP A 218 4.92 9.90 7.31
CA ASP A 218 3.46 10.05 7.30
C ASP A 218 2.95 11.04 6.22
N ILE A 219 1.85 10.69 5.53
CA ILE A 219 1.20 11.53 4.49
C ILE A 219 0.97 12.97 4.93
N GLU A 220 0.70 13.21 6.21
CA GLU A 220 0.40 14.54 6.75
C GLU A 220 1.52 15.55 6.47
N ASN A 221 2.76 15.09 6.37
CA ASN A 221 3.92 15.94 6.06
C ASN A 221 4.42 15.78 4.62
N ALA A 222 3.82 14.87 3.83
CA ALA A 222 4.30 14.53 2.49
C ALA A 222 4.24 15.69 1.49
N TYR A 223 3.41 16.71 1.71
CA TYR A 223 3.35 17.88 0.82
C TYR A 223 4.24 19.04 1.29
N ASP A 224 4.50 19.13 2.59
CA ASP A 224 5.27 20.23 3.21
C ASP A 224 6.77 19.90 3.31
N ASP A 225 7.09 18.63 3.58
CA ASP A 225 8.46 18.15 3.84
C ASP A 225 9.01 17.24 2.73
N ALA A 226 8.27 17.03 1.63
CA ALA A 226 8.77 16.20 0.53
C ALA A 226 10.01 16.78 -0.12
N ASN A 227 10.94 15.87 -0.45
CA ASN A 227 12.10 16.22 -1.25
C ASN A 227 11.67 16.41 -2.69
N LEU A 228 11.90 17.60 -3.24
CA LEU A 228 11.80 17.82 -4.68
C LEU A 228 12.87 16.98 -5.37
N ILE A 229 12.43 16.17 -6.34
CA ILE A 229 13.31 15.34 -7.16
C ILE A 229 13.21 15.76 -8.63
N THR A 230 14.20 15.34 -9.42
CA THR A 230 14.13 15.49 -10.88
C THR A 230 13.19 14.46 -11.49
N MET A 231 12.66 14.73 -12.69
CA MET A 231 11.89 13.74 -13.48
C MET A 231 12.66 12.42 -13.63
N LYS A 232 13.96 12.48 -13.88
CA LYS A 232 14.79 11.28 -14.01
C LYS A 232 14.83 10.45 -12.72
N GLN A 233 14.89 11.10 -11.56
CA GLN A 233 14.84 10.40 -10.28
C GLN A 233 13.46 9.82 -10.01
N TYR A 234 12.39 10.55 -10.37
CA TYR A 234 11.02 10.02 -10.30
C TYR A 234 10.90 8.72 -11.11
N ASP A 235 11.34 8.73 -12.37
CA ASP A 235 11.32 7.55 -13.23
C ASP A 235 12.16 6.41 -12.63
N ASP A 236 13.38 6.71 -12.14
CA ASP A 236 14.25 5.72 -11.50
C ASP A 236 13.58 5.09 -10.26
N TYR A 237 12.87 5.88 -9.45
CA TYR A 237 12.12 5.36 -8.30
C TYR A 237 10.94 4.49 -8.73
N MET A 238 10.12 4.97 -9.67
CA MET A 238 8.99 4.20 -10.21
C MET A 238 9.45 2.85 -10.78
N ASP A 239 10.59 2.82 -11.48
CA ASP A 239 11.16 1.61 -12.07
C ASP A 239 11.80 0.67 -11.03
N SER A 240 12.17 1.18 -9.86
CA SER A 240 12.80 0.39 -8.78
C SER A 240 11.80 -0.48 -8.00
N TYR A 241 10.51 -0.17 -8.09
CA TYR A 241 9.42 -0.92 -7.44
C TYR A 241 8.61 -1.67 -8.49
N VAL A 242 8.96 -2.93 -8.70
CA VAL A 242 8.40 -3.75 -9.77
C VAL A 242 7.19 -4.55 -9.27
N SER A 243 6.18 -4.71 -10.12
CA SER A 243 5.08 -5.64 -9.83
C SER A 243 5.58 -7.08 -9.82
N LEU A 244 4.99 -7.90 -8.96
CA LEU A 244 5.20 -9.33 -9.00
C LEU A 244 4.51 -9.94 -10.22
N GLU A 245 5.16 -10.95 -10.79
CA GLU A 245 4.55 -11.81 -11.79
C GLU A 245 3.59 -12.81 -11.13
N GLU A 246 2.53 -13.22 -11.83
CA GLU A 246 1.53 -14.14 -11.26
C GLU A 246 2.16 -15.45 -10.74
N SER A 247 3.24 -15.92 -11.38
CA SER A 247 3.97 -17.12 -10.97
C SER A 247 4.73 -17.01 -9.64
N GLU A 248 4.89 -15.80 -9.11
CA GLU A 248 5.52 -15.56 -7.81
C GLU A 248 4.53 -15.75 -6.66
N TYR A 249 3.23 -15.77 -6.95
CA TYR A 249 2.18 -16.02 -5.97
C TYR A 249 1.85 -17.52 -5.88
N LYS A 250 1.52 -17.97 -4.67
CA LYS A 250 1.01 -19.32 -4.43
C LYS A 250 -0.52 -19.26 -4.42
N SER A 251 -1.21 -19.99 -5.31
CA SER A 251 -2.68 -20.04 -5.29
C SER A 251 -3.21 -20.47 -3.91
N ALA A 252 -4.20 -19.74 -3.39
CA ALA A 252 -4.92 -20.09 -2.18
C ALA A 252 -6.12 -21.00 -2.44
N TRP A 253 -6.58 -21.09 -3.69
CA TRP A 253 -7.52 -22.13 -4.08
C TRP A 253 -6.76 -23.44 -4.30
N GLU A 254 -7.19 -24.52 -3.64
CA GLU A 254 -6.67 -25.87 -3.91
C GLU A 254 -6.92 -26.24 -5.37
N GLU A 255 -5.94 -26.88 -6.02
CA GLU A 255 -6.14 -27.64 -7.27
C GLU A 255 -6.69 -29.06 -7.00
#